data_AF-A0AAV9XFA7-F1
#
_entry.id   AF-A0AAV9XFA7-F1
#
_cell.length_a   1.000
_cell.length_b   1.000
_cell.length_c   1.000
_cell.angle_alpha   90.00
_cell.angle_beta   90.00
_cell.angle_gamma   90.00
#
_symmetry.space_group_name_H-M   'P 1'
#
loop_
_entity.id
_entity.type
_entity.pdbx_description
1 polymer ?
#
loop_
_entity_poly.entity_id
_entity_poly.type
_entity_poly.pdbx_seq_one_letter_code
_entity_poly.pdbx_strand_id
1 'polypeptide(L)'
;MFDIWMSSPREFPRFAEYSETANSSRGIVDTGPTFRAFFPMRMAENRSSLRGYKGPAEVTNSRVICTSPIVTDFRIKTMDHGGAIITGKVDWDEIPAPFDRIYTDKLPLNCTIPASGSATLGRTELSICMFQVSPGIALHSGIKYNSWVGTRAFLITNTTIPQQMFRVLHSNIPDPGEGSQYSDIMLGGFDRFPTNKMDRHSEIPWTRLRVTKSSYQMSLDMTLCWINMGSYSHNIEAFSAQDAPETSLLWDKAKKGYYTDGVISMLGAKNIRENPEHRGLMNLRENGEWRTTYGLYSSAEWPDEFPASSMFAYETLRTALDSINGIIQLPEKFQWSADANLHRAQSEIFRDILQDTRNPALALQALFTVLIEMIYYEWLPVFTVEDDCTILASLKVLGPVRWTGFIVVASNCVVHIVLFSIIAFIFYKRTSISLLGSFWSAASQVISPDTFKIVENASEMTDSEVLRALRRNDDHKRSVRVCYLADADRSEARYEANTVPDRPRRDKFYERSRRSYFSVSDTAELHHQIGRFHPH
;
A
#
# COMPACT_ATOMS: atom_id res chain seq x y z
N MET A 1 -27.93 -1.17 9.18
CA MET A 1 -27.34 -2.09 8.18
C MET A 1 -26.78 -1.22 7.08
N PHE A 2 -25.49 -1.32 6.76
CA PHE A 2 -24.88 -0.56 5.67
C PHE A 2 -25.53 -1.00 4.36
N ASP A 3 -26.12 -0.07 3.61
CA ASP A 3 -26.61 -0.39 2.27
C ASP A 3 -25.44 -0.30 1.30
N ILE A 4 -24.83 -1.46 1.02
CA ILE A 4 -23.68 -1.61 0.12
C ILE A 4 -23.99 -1.12 -1.31
N TRP A 5 -25.25 -1.19 -1.73
CA TRP A 5 -25.71 -0.80 -3.06
C TRP A 5 -25.78 0.72 -3.21
N MET A 6 -26.21 1.42 -2.16
CA MET A 6 -26.28 2.88 -2.15
C MET A 6 -24.96 3.55 -1.74
N SER A 7 -23.95 2.76 -1.38
CA SER A 7 -22.66 3.27 -0.91
C SER A 7 -21.65 3.41 -2.03
N SER A 8 -20.84 4.48 -1.99
CA SER A 8 -19.72 4.64 -2.91
C SER A 8 -18.52 3.81 -2.45
N PRO A 9 -17.82 3.09 -3.36
CA PRO A 9 -16.46 2.67 -3.08
C PRO A 9 -15.61 3.92 -2.81
N ARG A 10 -14.83 3.91 -1.73
CA ARG A 10 -13.92 5.02 -1.37
C ARG A 10 -12.58 4.89 -2.09
N GLU A 11 -12.12 3.66 -2.23
CA GLU A 11 -10.83 3.27 -2.82
C GLU A 11 -11.04 1.96 -3.60
N PHE A 12 -10.15 1.65 -4.54
CA PHE A 12 -10.09 0.36 -5.24
C PHE A 12 -8.79 -0.36 -4.87
N PRO A 13 -8.79 -1.05 -3.71
CA PRO A 13 -7.73 -1.92 -3.25
C PRO A 13 -7.09 -2.83 -4.31
N ARG A 14 -5.77 -2.88 -4.29
CA ARG A 14 -5.03 -3.82 -5.13
C ARG A 14 -5.30 -5.26 -4.68
N PHE A 15 -5.61 -6.14 -5.64
CA PHE A 15 -5.85 -7.57 -5.40
C PHE A 15 -4.96 -8.46 -6.29
N ALA A 16 -4.92 -9.76 -5.99
CA ALA A 16 -4.29 -10.76 -6.85
C ALA A 16 -5.31 -11.43 -7.75
N GLU A 17 -4.94 -11.73 -9.00
CA GLU A 17 -5.85 -12.36 -9.96
C GLU A 17 -5.20 -13.54 -10.68
N TYR A 18 -5.98 -14.61 -10.82
CA TYR A 18 -5.72 -15.71 -11.74
C TYR A 18 -6.94 -15.87 -12.66
N SER A 19 -6.72 -16.03 -13.95
CA SER A 19 -7.83 -16.17 -14.90
C SER A 19 -7.49 -17.04 -16.08
N GLU A 20 -8.50 -17.74 -16.60
CA GLU A 20 -8.41 -18.58 -17.77
C GLU A 20 -9.24 -18.02 -18.92
N THR A 21 -8.90 -18.45 -20.13
CA THR A 21 -9.66 -18.08 -21.33
C THR A 21 -11.09 -18.61 -21.22
N ALA A 22 -12.05 -17.77 -21.62
CA ALA A 22 -13.45 -18.14 -21.66
C ALA A 22 -13.77 -19.17 -22.75
N ASN A 23 -14.70 -20.08 -22.47
CA ASN A 23 -15.33 -20.91 -23.48
C ASN A 23 -16.62 -20.22 -23.96
N SER A 24 -16.46 -19.10 -24.68
CA SER A 24 -17.61 -18.43 -25.30
C SER A 24 -18.10 -19.22 -26.52
N SER A 25 -19.41 -19.36 -26.65
CA SER A 25 -20.05 -20.03 -27.78
C SER A 25 -21.13 -19.13 -28.36
N ARG A 26 -21.71 -19.50 -29.51
CA ARG A 26 -22.68 -18.64 -30.19
C ARG A 26 -23.92 -18.39 -29.32
N GLY A 27 -24.18 -17.13 -28.97
CA GLY A 27 -25.31 -16.73 -28.12
C GLY A 27 -25.06 -16.81 -26.61
N ILE A 28 -23.86 -17.23 -26.19
CA ILE A 28 -23.44 -17.34 -24.79
C ILE A 28 -22.13 -16.56 -24.60
N VAL A 29 -22.10 -15.68 -23.62
CA VAL A 29 -20.89 -14.94 -23.25
C VAL A 29 -20.44 -15.36 -21.87
N ASP A 30 -19.23 -15.87 -21.79
CA ASP A 30 -18.58 -16.33 -20.56
C ASP A 30 -17.34 -15.48 -20.33
N THR A 31 -17.10 -15.04 -19.10
CA THR A 31 -15.86 -14.34 -18.73
C THR A 31 -14.69 -15.29 -18.51
N GLY A 32 -14.96 -16.59 -18.41
CA GLY A 32 -14.00 -17.63 -18.04
C GLY A 32 -13.76 -17.70 -16.53
N PRO A 33 -13.21 -18.82 -16.02
CA PRO A 33 -12.78 -18.93 -14.62
C PRO A 33 -11.85 -17.77 -14.25
N THR A 34 -12.25 -16.97 -13.26
CA THR A 34 -11.47 -15.83 -12.78
C THR A 34 -11.52 -15.81 -11.25
N PHE A 35 -10.37 -16.04 -10.62
CA PHE A 35 -10.21 -16.05 -9.17
C PHE A 35 -9.51 -14.77 -8.74
N ARG A 36 -10.08 -14.09 -7.74
CA ARG A 36 -9.56 -12.84 -7.19
C ARG A 36 -9.32 -13.03 -5.71
N ALA A 37 -8.13 -12.67 -5.25
CA ALA A 37 -7.75 -12.78 -3.85
C ALA A 37 -7.52 -11.40 -3.23
N PHE A 38 -8.24 -11.12 -2.14
CA PHE A 38 -8.16 -9.85 -1.42
C PHE A 38 -7.21 -9.99 -0.23
N PHE A 39 -6.30 -9.03 -0.10
CA PHE A 39 -5.26 -9.10 0.93
C PHE A 39 -5.76 -8.57 2.29
N PRO A 40 -5.41 -9.23 3.41
CA PRO A 40 -5.81 -8.83 4.75
C PRO A 40 -4.98 -7.64 5.28
N MET A 41 -4.79 -6.61 4.46
CA MET A 41 -4.08 -5.38 4.80
C MET A 41 -5.02 -4.20 4.65
N ARG A 42 -5.20 -3.42 5.71
CA ARG A 42 -6.15 -2.29 5.71
C ARG A 42 -5.63 -1.06 4.99
N MET A 43 -4.33 -0.79 5.05
CA MET A 43 -3.75 0.44 4.50
C MET A 43 -3.36 0.29 3.03
N ALA A 44 -3.79 1.25 2.20
CA ALA A 44 -3.47 1.30 0.77
C ALA A 44 -1.94 1.34 0.51
N GLU A 45 -1.15 1.98 1.38
CA GLU A 45 0.31 2.04 1.23
C GLU A 45 0.97 0.65 1.35
N ASN A 46 0.47 -0.21 2.24
CA ASN A 46 0.98 -1.58 2.40
C ASN A 46 0.65 -2.44 1.18
N ARG A 47 -0.57 -2.30 0.64
CA ARG A 47 -1.01 -3.02 -0.57
C ARG A 47 -0.31 -2.50 -1.84
N SER A 48 -0.08 -1.20 -1.93
CA SER A 48 0.56 -0.57 -3.10
C SER A 48 2.04 -0.96 -3.24
N SER A 49 2.72 -1.13 -2.10
CA SER A 49 4.14 -1.56 -2.04
C SER A 49 4.33 -3.08 -2.07
N LEU A 50 3.24 -3.85 -2.10
CA LEU A 50 3.28 -5.31 -2.05
C LEU A 50 3.86 -5.90 -3.34
N ARG A 51 4.88 -6.76 -3.19
CA ARG A 51 5.56 -7.48 -4.27
C ARG A 51 5.36 -8.99 -4.19
N GLY A 52 5.18 -9.52 -2.99
CA GLY A 52 4.93 -10.93 -2.75
C GLY A 52 4.09 -11.12 -1.49
N TYR A 53 3.16 -12.07 -1.56
CA TYR A 53 2.32 -12.46 -0.43
C TYR A 53 2.16 -13.97 -0.43
N LYS A 54 2.43 -14.60 0.71
CA LYS A 54 2.18 -16.03 0.93
C LYS A 54 1.52 -16.23 2.29
N GLY A 55 0.31 -16.76 2.31
CA GLY A 55 -0.50 -16.91 3.53
C GLY A 55 -1.98 -16.89 3.20
N PRO A 56 -2.87 -16.84 4.21
CA PRO A 56 -4.30 -16.88 3.97
C PRO A 56 -4.81 -15.56 3.39
N ALA A 57 -5.71 -15.67 2.42
CA ALA A 57 -6.44 -14.56 1.85
C ALA A 57 -7.82 -15.03 1.38
N GLU A 58 -8.78 -14.12 1.35
CA GLU A 58 -10.11 -14.43 0.84
C GLU A 58 -10.06 -14.51 -0.69
N VAL A 59 -10.37 -15.68 -1.23
CA VAL A 59 -10.43 -15.91 -2.68
C VAL A 59 -11.89 -16.03 -3.09
N THR A 60 -12.27 -15.28 -4.12
CA THR A 60 -13.61 -15.36 -4.73
C THR A 60 -13.52 -15.78 -6.19
N ASN A 61 -14.50 -16.55 -6.64
CA ASN A 61 -14.69 -16.81 -8.06
C ASN A 61 -15.60 -15.72 -8.64
N SER A 62 -15.10 -14.94 -9.59
CA SER A 62 -15.81 -13.82 -10.21
C SER A 62 -16.35 -14.16 -11.60
N ARG A 63 -16.38 -15.44 -12.00
CA ARG A 63 -16.87 -15.86 -13.32
C ARG A 63 -18.35 -15.54 -13.50
N VAL A 64 -18.69 -14.96 -14.65
CA VAL A 64 -20.06 -14.69 -15.07
C VAL A 64 -20.32 -15.31 -16.44
N ILE A 65 -21.47 -15.94 -16.58
CA ILE A 65 -21.98 -16.46 -17.85
C ILE A 65 -23.31 -15.81 -18.15
N CYS A 66 -23.50 -15.26 -19.35
CA CYS A 66 -24.76 -14.67 -19.80
C CYS A 66 -25.26 -15.32 -21.08
N THR A 67 -26.58 -15.51 -21.18
CA THR A 67 -27.27 -16.04 -22.37
C THR A 67 -28.55 -15.25 -22.67
N SER A 68 -29.04 -15.42 -23.90
CA SER A 68 -30.34 -14.89 -24.31
C SER A 68 -31.48 -15.68 -23.63
N PRO A 69 -32.32 -15.06 -22.79
CA PRO A 69 -33.43 -15.75 -22.14
C PRO A 69 -34.59 -16.05 -23.10
N ILE A 70 -35.29 -17.14 -22.86
CA ILE A 70 -36.59 -17.45 -23.46
C ILE A 70 -37.66 -17.01 -22.47
N VAL A 71 -38.47 -16.01 -22.83
CA VAL A 71 -39.52 -15.49 -21.95
C VAL A 71 -40.89 -15.95 -22.42
N THR A 72 -41.67 -16.53 -21.50
CA THR A 72 -43.04 -17.00 -21.73
C THR A 72 -44.02 -16.34 -20.76
N ASP A 73 -45.30 -16.24 -21.13
CA ASP A 73 -46.35 -15.53 -20.35
C ASP A 73 -45.95 -14.10 -19.95
N PHE A 74 -45.31 -13.38 -20.87
CA PHE A 74 -44.77 -12.05 -20.60
C PHE A 74 -45.89 -11.01 -20.44
N ARG A 75 -45.82 -10.26 -19.34
CA ARG A 75 -46.80 -9.25 -18.95
C ARG A 75 -46.10 -8.01 -18.41
N ILE A 76 -46.62 -6.84 -18.72
CA ILE A 76 -46.13 -5.56 -18.19
C ILE A 76 -47.26 -4.85 -17.45
N LYS A 77 -46.92 -4.20 -16.34
CA LYS A 77 -47.82 -3.31 -15.59
C LYS A 77 -47.07 -2.06 -15.17
N THR A 78 -47.63 -0.87 -15.41
CA THR A 78 -47.01 0.40 -15.01
C THR A 78 -47.36 0.81 -13.58
N MET A 79 -46.46 1.58 -12.98
CA MET A 79 -46.59 2.16 -11.63
C MET A 79 -46.66 3.69 -11.73
N ASP A 80 -47.32 4.33 -10.75
CA ASP A 80 -47.47 5.80 -10.65
C ASP A 80 -46.16 6.59 -10.66
N HIS A 81 -45.07 6.01 -10.14
CA HIS A 81 -43.82 6.71 -9.86
C HIS A 81 -42.77 6.64 -10.99
N GLY A 82 -43.18 6.32 -12.22
CA GLY A 82 -42.20 6.23 -13.32
C GLY A 82 -41.49 4.88 -13.40
N GLY A 83 -42.10 3.80 -12.92
CA GLY A 83 -41.63 2.42 -13.05
C GLY A 83 -42.63 1.51 -13.76
N ALA A 84 -42.21 0.32 -14.15
CA ALA A 84 -43.09 -0.75 -14.59
C ALA A 84 -42.60 -2.09 -14.04
N ILE A 85 -43.53 -2.98 -13.70
CA ILE A 85 -43.24 -4.36 -13.33
C ILE A 85 -43.44 -5.23 -14.56
N ILE A 86 -42.42 -6.03 -14.87
CA ILE A 86 -42.51 -7.12 -15.84
C ILE A 86 -42.67 -8.46 -15.10
N THR A 87 -43.61 -9.28 -15.56
CA THR A 87 -43.84 -10.63 -15.03
C THR A 87 -43.93 -11.67 -16.12
N GLY A 88 -43.75 -12.95 -15.76
CA GLY A 88 -43.78 -14.08 -16.69
C GLY A 88 -42.94 -15.26 -16.20
N LYS A 89 -42.39 -16.04 -17.13
CA LYS A 89 -41.48 -17.15 -16.85
C LYS A 89 -40.27 -17.06 -17.76
N VAL A 90 -39.07 -17.14 -17.17
CA VAL A 90 -37.79 -17.17 -17.88
C VAL A 90 -37.31 -18.60 -17.97
N ASP A 91 -36.90 -18.97 -19.17
CA ASP A 91 -36.32 -20.24 -19.56
C ASP A 91 -35.04 -19.96 -20.37
N TRP A 92 -34.25 -20.99 -20.67
CA TRP A 92 -33.00 -20.85 -21.42
C TRP A 92 -32.72 -22.12 -22.22
N ASP A 93 -31.96 -22.00 -23.31
CA ASP A 93 -31.46 -23.17 -24.03
C ASP A 93 -30.47 -23.94 -23.14
N GLU A 94 -30.39 -25.28 -23.26
CA GLU A 94 -29.44 -26.10 -22.48
C GLU A 94 -28.04 -25.48 -22.49
N ILE A 95 -27.55 -25.08 -21.31
CA ILE A 95 -26.27 -24.39 -21.21
C ILE A 95 -25.17 -25.43 -21.38
N PRO A 96 -24.32 -25.37 -22.43
CA PRO A 96 -23.36 -26.42 -22.71
C PRO A 96 -22.23 -26.46 -21.67
N ALA A 97 -22.35 -27.33 -20.67
CA ALA A 97 -21.26 -27.84 -19.85
C ALA A 97 -20.40 -26.87 -18.99
N PRO A 98 -20.90 -25.76 -18.41
CA PRO A 98 -20.24 -25.18 -17.25
C PRO A 98 -21.10 -25.32 -15.99
N PHE A 99 -22.07 -26.24 -15.92
CA PHE A 99 -22.89 -26.48 -14.73
C PHE A 99 -22.80 -27.94 -14.27
N ASP A 100 -22.57 -28.16 -12.98
CA ASP A 100 -22.35 -29.51 -12.44
C ASP A 100 -23.67 -30.26 -12.12
N ARG A 101 -24.80 -29.57 -11.99
CA ARG A 101 -26.16 -30.14 -11.91
C ARG A 101 -27.19 -29.17 -12.49
N ILE A 102 -28.17 -29.70 -13.22
CA ILE A 102 -29.28 -28.93 -13.79
C ILE A 102 -30.59 -29.51 -13.22
N TYR A 103 -31.30 -28.73 -12.41
CA TYR A 103 -32.73 -28.96 -12.15
C TYR A 103 -33.53 -28.02 -13.06
N THR A 104 -34.41 -28.60 -13.86
CA THR A 104 -35.14 -28.01 -14.98
C THR A 104 -36.35 -27.20 -14.52
N ASP A 105 -36.14 -26.15 -13.72
CA ASP A 105 -37.22 -25.27 -13.31
C ASP A 105 -37.11 -23.92 -14.03
N LYS A 106 -38.18 -23.56 -14.74
CA LYS A 106 -38.36 -22.21 -15.29
C LYS A 106 -38.40 -21.21 -14.15
N LEU A 107 -37.62 -20.13 -14.25
CA LEU A 107 -37.56 -19.09 -13.21
C LEU A 107 -38.78 -18.16 -13.31
N PRO A 108 -39.47 -17.85 -12.20
CA PRO A 108 -40.54 -16.87 -12.22
C PRO A 108 -39.96 -15.48 -12.50
N LEU A 109 -40.41 -14.83 -13.57
CA LEU A 109 -40.04 -13.45 -13.87
C LEU A 109 -40.87 -12.52 -12.98
N ASN A 110 -40.21 -11.73 -12.15
CA ASN A 110 -40.77 -10.57 -11.47
C ASN A 110 -39.66 -9.53 -11.33
N CYS A 111 -39.75 -8.45 -12.09
CA CYS A 111 -38.68 -7.47 -12.18
C CYS A 111 -39.26 -6.08 -12.37
N THR A 112 -38.80 -5.11 -11.57
CA THR A 112 -39.14 -3.70 -11.80
C THR A 112 -38.13 -3.12 -12.79
N ILE A 113 -38.66 -2.48 -13.83
CA ILE A 113 -37.91 -1.72 -14.80
C ILE A 113 -38.26 -0.23 -14.62
N PRO A 114 -37.26 0.66 -14.71
CA PRO A 114 -37.54 2.08 -14.75
C PRO A 114 -38.31 2.42 -16.03
N ALA A 115 -39.27 3.33 -15.88
CA ALA A 115 -40.19 3.81 -16.92
C ALA A 115 -40.23 5.35 -16.92
N SER A 116 -39.10 6.00 -16.66
CA SER A 116 -39.12 7.43 -16.32
C SER A 116 -39.54 8.28 -17.52
N GLY A 117 -40.52 9.15 -17.28
CA GLY A 117 -40.98 10.17 -18.23
C GLY A 117 -39.96 11.30 -18.49
N SER A 118 -38.73 11.22 -17.95
CA SER A 118 -37.63 12.17 -18.17
C SER A 118 -36.60 11.64 -19.17
N ALA A 119 -37.00 10.68 -20.02
CA ALA A 119 -36.24 10.30 -21.19
C ALA A 119 -36.04 11.53 -22.08
N THR A 120 -34.93 12.24 -21.91
CA THR A 120 -34.30 12.96 -23.01
C THR A 120 -34.10 11.93 -24.11
N LEU A 121 -34.68 12.18 -25.29
CA LEU A 121 -34.62 11.28 -26.44
C LEU A 121 -33.22 10.67 -26.59
N GLY A 122 -33.10 9.35 -26.42
CA GLY A 122 -31.90 8.58 -26.79
C GLY A 122 -31.04 7.99 -25.67
N ARG A 123 -31.47 7.95 -24.39
CA ARG A 123 -30.69 7.29 -23.32
C ARG A 123 -31.44 6.10 -22.69
N THR A 124 -30.72 5.00 -22.49
CA THR A 124 -31.23 3.69 -22.02
C THR A 124 -31.28 3.61 -20.50
N GLU A 125 -32.35 3.06 -19.95
CA GLU A 125 -32.44 2.78 -18.52
C GLU A 125 -32.15 1.28 -18.27
N LEU A 126 -31.39 0.98 -17.22
CA LEU A 126 -30.92 -0.38 -16.91
C LEU A 126 -31.47 -0.81 -15.55
N SER A 127 -31.89 -2.07 -15.46
CA SER A 127 -32.18 -2.73 -14.17
C SER A 127 -31.54 -4.11 -14.10
N ILE A 128 -31.18 -4.52 -12.88
CA ILE A 128 -30.68 -5.86 -12.58
C ILE A 128 -31.64 -6.50 -11.58
N CYS A 129 -32.21 -7.63 -11.96
CA CYS A 129 -33.19 -8.37 -11.15
C CYS A 129 -32.64 -9.75 -10.81
N MET A 130 -32.62 -10.11 -9.53
CA MET A 130 -32.17 -11.41 -9.05
C MET A 130 -33.31 -12.43 -9.05
N PHE A 131 -32.98 -13.69 -9.36
CA PHE A 131 -33.83 -14.84 -9.11
C PHE A 131 -33.21 -15.76 -8.06
N GLN A 132 -34.07 -16.29 -7.19
CA GLN A 132 -33.72 -17.44 -6.38
C GLN A 132 -33.70 -18.68 -7.28
N VAL A 133 -32.54 -19.33 -7.34
CA VAL A 133 -32.33 -20.53 -8.15
C VAL A 133 -32.50 -21.76 -7.26
N SER A 134 -33.11 -22.82 -7.80
CA SER A 134 -33.27 -24.10 -7.10
C SER A 134 -31.89 -24.63 -6.61
N PRO A 135 -31.83 -25.24 -5.41
CA PRO A 135 -30.60 -25.82 -4.90
C PRO A 135 -29.97 -26.82 -5.88
N GLY A 136 -28.64 -26.76 -6.01
CA GLY A 136 -27.86 -27.69 -6.83
C GLY A 136 -27.29 -27.09 -8.12
N ILE A 137 -27.79 -25.95 -8.61
CA ILE A 137 -27.16 -25.27 -9.76
C ILE A 137 -25.85 -24.64 -9.28
N ALA A 138 -24.73 -25.14 -9.81
CA ALA A 138 -23.38 -24.65 -9.51
C ALA A 138 -22.58 -24.55 -10.80
N LEU A 139 -21.92 -23.41 -10.99
CA LEU A 139 -20.92 -23.24 -12.04
C LEU A 139 -19.74 -24.20 -11.81
N HIS A 140 -19.33 -24.87 -12.89
CA HIS A 140 -18.19 -25.76 -12.96
C HIS A 140 -16.90 -25.00 -12.60
N SER A 141 -16.04 -25.63 -11.80
CA SER A 141 -14.86 -24.99 -11.17
C SER A 141 -15.20 -23.77 -10.28
N GLY A 142 -16.46 -23.63 -9.87
CA GLY A 142 -16.89 -22.68 -8.86
C GLY A 142 -16.42 -23.07 -7.46
N ILE A 143 -16.14 -22.09 -6.60
CA ILE A 143 -15.97 -22.33 -5.15
C ILE A 143 -17.35 -22.77 -4.61
N LYS A 144 -17.42 -23.92 -3.94
CA LYS A 144 -18.67 -24.48 -3.44
C LYS A 144 -18.62 -24.50 -1.92
N TYR A 145 -19.62 -23.94 -1.24
CA TYR A 145 -19.64 -23.97 0.22
C TYR A 145 -20.41 -25.19 0.75
N ASN A 146 -21.52 -25.56 0.12
CA ASN A 146 -22.30 -26.77 0.41
C ASN A 146 -23.12 -27.16 -0.83
N SER A 147 -23.93 -28.23 -0.76
CA SER A 147 -24.80 -28.66 -1.86
C SER A 147 -25.96 -27.70 -2.20
N TRP A 148 -26.13 -26.62 -1.43
CA TRP A 148 -27.33 -25.75 -1.46
C TRP A 148 -27.04 -24.32 -1.94
N VAL A 149 -25.78 -23.92 -2.00
CA VAL A 149 -25.40 -22.53 -2.26
C VAL A 149 -24.22 -22.49 -3.23
N GLY A 150 -24.37 -21.78 -4.35
CA GLY A 150 -23.25 -21.60 -5.26
C GLY A 150 -23.50 -20.86 -6.56
N THR A 151 -24.73 -20.52 -6.93
CA THR A 151 -24.98 -19.70 -8.13
C THR A 151 -26.26 -18.89 -7.98
N ARG A 152 -26.22 -17.62 -8.40
CA ARG A 152 -27.39 -16.74 -8.51
C ARG A 152 -27.62 -16.39 -9.97
N ALA A 153 -28.89 -16.27 -10.34
CA ALA A 153 -29.30 -15.81 -11.66
C ALA A 153 -29.74 -14.35 -11.58
N PHE A 154 -29.31 -13.56 -12.56
CA PHE A 154 -29.60 -12.14 -12.68
C PHE A 154 -30.11 -11.85 -14.09
N LEU A 155 -31.26 -11.20 -14.20
CA LEU A 155 -31.77 -10.66 -15.45
C LEU A 155 -31.37 -9.19 -15.52
N ILE A 156 -30.56 -8.87 -16.52
CA ILE A 156 -30.25 -7.47 -16.83
C ILE A 156 -31.23 -7.04 -17.90
N THR A 157 -31.93 -5.94 -17.65
CA THR A 157 -32.84 -5.33 -18.62
C THR A 157 -32.30 -3.99 -19.08
N ASN A 158 -32.53 -3.68 -20.35
CA ASN A 158 -32.23 -2.41 -20.96
C ASN A 158 -33.48 -1.92 -21.67
N THR A 159 -34.08 -0.86 -21.14
CA THR A 159 -35.38 -0.34 -21.59
C THR A 159 -35.21 1.00 -22.29
N THR A 160 -35.97 1.17 -23.37
CA THR A 160 -36.28 2.47 -23.94
C THR A 160 -37.80 2.64 -23.92
N ILE A 161 -38.29 3.55 -23.08
CA ILE A 161 -39.71 3.84 -22.96
C ILE A 161 -39.97 5.27 -23.49
N PRO A 162 -40.78 5.44 -24.55
CA PRO A 162 -41.19 6.77 -24.99
C PRO A 162 -42.04 7.45 -23.92
N GLN A 163 -41.81 8.74 -23.68
CA GLN A 163 -42.64 9.55 -22.77
C GLN A 163 -44.15 9.47 -23.09
N GLN A 164 -44.50 9.25 -24.37
CA GLN A 164 -45.90 9.10 -24.81
C GLN A 164 -46.56 7.84 -24.24
N MET A 165 -45.82 6.74 -24.07
CA MET A 165 -46.34 5.51 -23.48
C MET A 165 -46.67 5.72 -21.99
N PHE A 166 -45.81 6.43 -21.26
CA PHE A 166 -46.08 6.82 -19.88
C PHE A 166 -47.37 7.64 -19.81
N ARG A 167 -47.51 8.69 -20.63
CA ARG A 167 -48.74 9.51 -20.68
C ARG A 167 -50.00 8.73 -21.06
N VAL A 168 -49.92 7.81 -22.02
CA VAL A 168 -51.05 6.98 -22.47
C VAL A 168 -51.46 5.97 -21.39
N LEU A 169 -50.51 5.43 -20.62
CA LEU A 169 -50.81 4.55 -19.50
C LEU A 169 -51.32 5.31 -18.26
N HIS A 170 -50.99 6.61 -18.15
CA HIS A 170 -51.45 7.50 -17.08
C HIS A 170 -52.70 8.33 -17.44
N SER A 171 -53.25 8.20 -18.65
CA SER A 171 -54.30 9.11 -19.16
C SER A 171 -55.69 8.93 -18.52
N ASN A 172 -55.84 8.02 -17.57
CA ASN A 172 -57.11 7.76 -16.87
C ASN A 172 -57.16 8.32 -15.44
N ILE A 173 -56.21 9.18 -15.05
CA ILE A 173 -56.11 9.71 -13.69
C ILE A 173 -56.25 11.24 -13.75
N PRO A 174 -57.23 11.84 -13.05
CA PRO A 174 -57.29 13.29 -12.90
C PRO A 174 -56.07 13.76 -12.10
N ASP A 175 -55.49 14.90 -12.51
CA ASP A 175 -54.37 15.55 -11.80
C ASP A 175 -54.60 15.50 -10.28
N PRO A 176 -53.71 14.86 -9.49
CA PRO A 176 -53.84 14.91 -8.04
C PRO A 176 -53.56 16.35 -7.63
N GLY A 177 -54.60 17.03 -7.14
CA GLY A 177 -54.44 18.34 -6.50
C GLY A 177 -53.36 18.27 -5.43
N GLU A 178 -52.54 19.33 -5.33
CA GLU A 178 -51.46 19.48 -4.36
C GLU A 178 -51.94 19.03 -2.95
N GLY A 179 -51.50 17.86 -2.49
CA GLY A 179 -51.74 17.40 -1.11
C GLY A 179 -52.10 15.94 -0.88
N SER A 180 -52.25 15.08 -1.91
CA SER A 180 -52.48 13.65 -1.65
C SER A 180 -51.18 12.92 -1.25
N GLN A 181 -51.16 12.34 -0.05
CA GLN A 181 -50.15 11.37 0.36
C GLN A 181 -50.16 10.19 -0.62
N TYR A 182 -49.03 9.97 -1.29
CA TYR A 182 -48.82 8.94 -2.30
C TYR A 182 -48.97 7.54 -1.69
N SER A 183 -50.03 6.82 -2.07
CA SER A 183 -50.08 5.35 -1.98
C SER A 183 -49.57 4.78 -3.30
N ASP A 184 -48.90 3.61 -3.27
CA ASP A 184 -48.52 2.84 -4.46
C ASP A 184 -49.79 2.40 -5.23
N ILE A 185 -50.41 3.28 -6.01
CA ILE A 185 -51.58 2.92 -6.81
C ILE A 185 -51.04 2.26 -8.08
N MET A 186 -51.05 0.94 -8.04
CA MET A 186 -50.89 0.09 -9.20
C MET A 186 -51.89 0.47 -10.31
N LEU A 187 -51.42 1.15 -11.36
CA LEU A 187 -52.27 1.65 -12.45
C LEU A 187 -52.60 0.56 -13.47
N GLY A 188 -53.86 0.10 -13.46
CA GLY A 188 -54.40 -0.80 -14.49
C GLY A 188 -54.05 -2.29 -14.32
N GLY A 189 -54.58 -3.11 -15.24
CA GLY A 189 -54.30 -4.55 -15.32
C GLY A 189 -52.99 -4.85 -16.04
N PHE A 190 -52.49 -6.07 -15.94
CA PHE A 190 -51.33 -6.52 -16.71
C PHE A 190 -51.67 -6.61 -18.20
N ASP A 191 -50.92 -5.88 -19.04
CA ASP A 191 -50.98 -6.04 -20.49
C ASP A 191 -50.20 -7.30 -20.89
N ARG A 192 -50.87 -8.25 -21.55
CA ARG A 192 -50.24 -9.45 -22.12
C ARG A 192 -49.62 -9.12 -23.47
N PHE A 193 -48.36 -9.49 -23.65
CA PHE A 193 -47.65 -9.31 -24.91
C PHE A 193 -47.36 -10.65 -25.59
N PRO A 194 -47.54 -10.74 -26.92
CA PRO A 194 -47.20 -11.95 -27.66
C PRO A 194 -45.69 -12.20 -27.62
N THR A 195 -45.27 -13.31 -27.02
CA THR A 195 -43.84 -13.67 -26.90
C THR A 195 -43.21 -14.12 -28.22
N ASN A 196 -44.03 -14.47 -29.22
CA ASN A 196 -43.59 -14.73 -30.60
C ASN A 196 -43.04 -13.49 -31.32
N LYS A 197 -43.12 -12.29 -30.72
CA LYS A 197 -42.50 -11.05 -31.20
C LYS A 197 -41.16 -10.73 -30.52
N MET A 198 -40.62 -11.65 -29.73
CA MET A 198 -39.30 -11.50 -29.12
C MET A 198 -38.23 -12.04 -30.07
N ASP A 199 -37.33 -11.15 -30.49
CA ASP A 199 -36.20 -11.47 -31.35
C ASP A 199 -35.01 -11.84 -30.47
N ARG A 200 -34.57 -13.11 -30.53
CA ARG A 200 -33.31 -13.53 -29.89
C ARG A 200 -32.16 -13.19 -30.82
N HIS A 201 -31.17 -12.45 -30.33
CA HIS A 201 -29.99 -12.15 -31.13
C HIS A 201 -29.13 -13.42 -31.26
N SER A 202 -28.77 -13.81 -32.48
CA SER A 202 -28.03 -15.05 -32.73
C SER A 202 -26.53 -14.98 -32.41
N GLU A 203 -26.03 -13.80 -32.05
CA GLU A 203 -24.60 -13.53 -31.83
C GLU A 203 -24.29 -12.85 -30.48
N ILE A 204 -25.30 -12.31 -29.80
CA ILE A 204 -25.13 -11.52 -28.57
C ILE A 204 -26.15 -12.06 -27.56
N PRO A 205 -25.86 -12.12 -26.25
CA PRO A 205 -26.75 -12.74 -25.25
C PRO A 205 -28.01 -11.91 -24.92
N TRP A 206 -28.58 -11.17 -25.88
CA TRP A 206 -29.78 -10.36 -25.67
C TRP A 206 -30.99 -10.91 -26.40
N THR A 207 -32.10 -11.04 -25.67
CA THR A 207 -33.45 -11.19 -26.22
C THR A 207 -34.11 -9.82 -26.26
N ARG A 208 -34.54 -9.40 -27.45
CA ARG A 208 -35.13 -8.09 -27.70
C ARG A 208 -36.63 -8.21 -27.94
N LEU A 209 -37.40 -7.45 -27.18
CA LEU A 209 -38.81 -7.20 -27.44
C LEU A 209 -38.97 -5.80 -28.04
N ARG A 210 -39.56 -5.72 -29.24
CA ARG A 210 -39.98 -4.45 -29.84
C ARG A 210 -41.49 -4.36 -29.87
N VAL A 211 -42.03 -3.34 -29.22
CA VAL A 211 -43.46 -3.04 -29.24
C VAL A 211 -43.66 -1.76 -30.03
N THR A 212 -44.31 -1.85 -31.19
CA THR A 212 -44.70 -0.68 -31.99
C THR A 212 -46.22 -0.62 -32.05
N LYS A 213 -46.81 0.45 -31.51
CA LYS A 213 -48.22 0.83 -31.71
C LYS A 213 -48.26 2.14 -32.50
N SER A 214 -49.42 2.50 -33.04
CA SER A 214 -49.60 3.73 -33.84
C SER A 214 -49.16 5.01 -33.12
N SER A 215 -49.12 5.02 -31.78
CA SER A 215 -48.75 6.16 -30.95
C SER A 215 -47.39 6.03 -30.25
N TYR A 216 -46.71 4.88 -30.23
CA TYR A 216 -45.42 4.74 -29.54
C TYR A 216 -44.62 3.50 -29.96
N GLN A 217 -43.29 3.58 -29.77
CA GLN A 217 -42.35 2.48 -30.00
C GLN A 217 -41.47 2.24 -28.77
N MET A 218 -41.58 1.07 -28.14
CA MET A 218 -40.77 0.65 -27.00
C MET A 218 -39.81 -0.47 -27.41
N SER A 219 -38.60 -0.46 -26.86
CA SER A 219 -37.72 -1.62 -26.88
C SER A 219 -37.33 -2.05 -25.46
N LEU A 220 -37.37 -3.35 -25.22
CA LEU A 220 -36.87 -3.98 -24.00
C LEU A 220 -35.89 -5.08 -24.42
N ASP A 221 -34.62 -4.90 -24.06
CA ASP A 221 -33.59 -5.91 -24.23
C ASP A 221 -33.34 -6.60 -22.89
N MET A 222 -33.23 -7.93 -22.90
CA MET A 222 -33.05 -8.76 -21.71
C MET A 222 -31.92 -9.76 -21.91
N THR A 223 -31.05 -9.93 -20.90
CA THR A 223 -30.02 -10.97 -20.86
C THR A 223 -30.06 -11.65 -19.49
N LEU A 224 -29.92 -12.98 -19.46
CA LEU A 224 -29.90 -13.76 -18.22
C LEU A 224 -28.47 -14.18 -17.92
N CYS A 225 -28.01 -13.89 -16.70
CA CYS A 225 -26.64 -14.11 -16.29
C CYS A 225 -26.56 -14.93 -15.00
N TRP A 226 -25.53 -15.77 -14.88
CA TRP A 226 -25.22 -16.55 -13.70
C TRP A 226 -23.86 -16.18 -13.16
N ILE A 227 -23.79 -16.05 -11.85
CA ILE A 227 -22.55 -15.79 -11.11
C ILE A 227 -22.49 -16.72 -9.91
N ASN A 228 -21.30 -17.27 -9.66
CA ASN A 228 -20.97 -17.90 -8.39
C ASN A 228 -20.38 -16.82 -7.49
N MET A 229 -21.04 -16.47 -6.40
CA MET A 229 -20.57 -15.44 -5.46
C MET A 229 -19.83 -16.05 -4.26
N GLY A 230 -19.41 -17.32 -4.37
CA GLY A 230 -18.65 -18.00 -3.35
C GLY A 230 -17.31 -17.34 -3.13
N SER A 231 -16.99 -17.11 -1.86
CA SER A 231 -15.69 -16.70 -1.38
C SER A 231 -15.28 -17.61 -0.24
N TYR A 232 -13.98 -17.86 -0.10
CA TYR A 232 -13.44 -18.63 1.00
C TYR A 232 -11.98 -18.27 1.26
N SER A 233 -11.54 -18.43 2.51
CA SER A 233 -10.15 -18.18 2.89
C SER A 233 -9.26 -19.33 2.44
N HIS A 234 -8.24 -19.01 1.65
CA HIS A 234 -7.26 -19.98 1.16
C HIS A 234 -5.85 -19.48 1.39
N ASN A 235 -4.93 -20.43 1.59
CA ASN A 235 -3.51 -20.14 1.49
C ASN A 235 -3.16 -19.88 0.03
N ILE A 236 -2.74 -18.65 -0.25
CA ILE A 236 -2.39 -18.21 -1.59
C ILE A 236 -0.90 -17.90 -1.69
N GLU A 237 -0.42 -17.85 -2.92
CA GLU A 237 0.86 -17.23 -3.27
C GLU A 237 0.59 -16.21 -4.38
N ALA A 238 0.87 -14.94 -4.10
CA ALA A 238 0.71 -13.84 -5.04
C ALA A 238 2.03 -13.10 -5.23
N PHE A 239 2.30 -12.65 -6.45
CA PHE A 239 3.56 -11.98 -6.80
C PHE A 239 3.36 -10.86 -7.83
N SER A 240 4.26 -9.87 -7.82
CA SER A 240 4.31 -8.77 -8.77
C SER A 240 5.73 -8.23 -8.93
N ALA A 241 6.14 -7.98 -10.17
CA ALA A 241 7.41 -7.33 -10.49
C ALA A 241 7.43 -5.81 -10.25
N GLN A 242 6.29 -5.17 -9.92
CA GLN A 242 6.17 -3.72 -9.69
C GLN A 242 5.28 -3.35 -8.49
N ASP A 243 5.55 -2.18 -7.90
CA ASP A 243 4.62 -1.48 -7.02
C ASP A 243 3.55 -0.86 -7.91
N ALA A 244 2.33 -0.77 -7.40
CA ALA A 244 1.24 -0.17 -8.15
C ALA A 244 0.38 0.66 -7.20
N PRO A 245 0.16 1.96 -7.49
CA PRO A 245 -0.77 2.75 -6.72
C PRO A 245 -2.20 2.26 -6.93
N GLU A 246 -3.01 2.33 -5.89
CA GLU A 246 -4.44 2.05 -5.98
C GLU A 246 -5.17 3.13 -6.78
N THR A 247 -6.19 2.70 -7.53
CA THR A 247 -7.01 3.60 -8.33
C THR A 247 -8.14 4.20 -7.48
N SER A 248 -8.60 5.39 -7.88
CA SER A 248 -9.80 6.03 -7.32
C SER A 248 -10.70 6.57 -8.42
N LEU A 249 -11.98 6.76 -8.09
CA LEU A 249 -12.93 7.41 -8.97
C LEU A 249 -12.83 8.93 -8.81
N LEU A 250 -12.62 9.62 -9.93
CA LEU A 250 -12.57 11.08 -9.98
C LEU A 250 -13.85 11.61 -10.58
N TRP A 251 -14.48 12.58 -9.92
CA TRP A 251 -15.66 13.25 -10.44
C TRP A 251 -15.28 14.24 -11.56
N ASP A 252 -15.82 14.03 -12.75
CA ASP A 252 -15.73 14.94 -13.87
C ASP A 252 -16.99 15.83 -13.94
N LYS A 253 -16.77 17.13 -13.71
CA LYS A 253 -17.81 18.16 -13.76
C LYS A 253 -18.39 18.34 -15.17
N ALA A 254 -17.60 18.13 -16.23
CA ALA A 254 -18.02 18.28 -17.62
C ALA A 254 -18.88 17.09 -18.07
N LYS A 255 -18.45 15.86 -17.79
CA LYS A 255 -19.27 14.63 -17.96
C LYS A 255 -20.50 14.64 -17.04
N LYS A 256 -20.45 15.41 -15.94
CA LYS A 256 -21.36 15.30 -14.79
C LYS A 256 -21.41 13.87 -14.29
N GLY A 257 -20.27 13.19 -14.23
CA GLY A 257 -20.13 11.78 -13.87
C GLY A 257 -18.68 11.48 -13.48
N TYR A 258 -18.39 10.26 -13.07
CA TYR A 258 -17.07 9.73 -12.74
C TYR A 258 -16.27 9.33 -13.99
N TYR A 259 -14.96 9.53 -13.89
CA TYR A 259 -13.97 8.93 -14.77
C TYR A 259 -13.69 7.51 -14.30
N THR A 260 -14.02 6.52 -15.13
CA THR A 260 -14.06 5.09 -14.79
C THR A 260 -12.93 4.29 -15.42
N ASP A 261 -12.21 4.83 -16.41
CA ASP A 261 -11.25 4.09 -17.23
C ASP A 261 -10.15 3.41 -16.40
N GLY A 262 -9.62 4.07 -15.36
CA GLY A 262 -8.64 3.46 -14.46
C GLY A 262 -9.18 2.21 -13.75
N VAL A 263 -10.41 2.28 -13.25
CA VAL A 263 -11.08 1.15 -12.56
C VAL A 263 -11.43 0.05 -13.55
N ILE A 264 -11.97 0.40 -14.72
CA ILE A 264 -12.30 -0.56 -15.79
C ILE A 264 -11.03 -1.29 -16.25
N SER A 265 -9.92 -0.57 -16.39
CA SER A 265 -8.63 -1.14 -16.73
C SER A 265 -8.15 -2.09 -15.64
N MET A 266 -8.17 -1.68 -14.37
CA MET A 266 -7.80 -2.51 -13.22
C MET A 266 -8.60 -3.82 -13.18
N LEU A 267 -9.93 -3.74 -13.32
CA LEU A 267 -10.84 -4.90 -13.29
C LEU A 267 -10.72 -5.81 -14.52
N GLY A 268 -9.89 -5.47 -15.52
CA GLY A 268 -9.76 -6.23 -16.75
C GLY A 268 -11.02 -6.22 -17.61
N ALA A 269 -11.86 -5.18 -17.47
CA ALA A 269 -13.17 -5.07 -18.07
C ALA A 269 -13.18 -4.31 -19.41
N LYS A 270 -12.06 -4.37 -20.15
CA LYS A 270 -11.90 -3.82 -21.51
C LYS A 270 -12.07 -4.93 -22.56
N ASN A 271 -12.25 -4.56 -23.83
CA ASN A 271 -12.35 -5.51 -24.95
C ASN A 271 -11.11 -6.42 -25.08
N ILE A 272 -9.94 -5.88 -24.76
CA ILE A 272 -8.68 -6.62 -24.70
C ILE A 272 -8.30 -6.72 -23.23
N ARG A 273 -8.19 -7.96 -22.74
CA ARG A 273 -7.76 -8.22 -21.36
C ARG A 273 -6.23 -8.20 -21.29
N GLU A 274 -5.70 -7.26 -20.53
CA GLU A 274 -4.27 -7.17 -20.23
C GLU A 274 -3.89 -8.08 -19.04
N ASN A 275 -2.62 -8.46 -18.98
CA ASN A 275 -2.10 -9.24 -17.84
C ASN A 275 -2.27 -8.45 -16.53
N PRO A 276 -2.43 -9.15 -15.38
CA PRO A 276 -2.61 -8.49 -14.07
C PRO A 276 -1.56 -7.41 -13.77
N GLU A 277 -0.29 -7.63 -14.10
CA GLU A 277 0.78 -6.64 -13.81
C GLU A 277 0.60 -5.31 -14.54
N HIS A 278 0.21 -5.34 -15.82
CA HIS A 278 -0.06 -4.12 -16.60
C HIS A 278 -1.26 -3.34 -16.06
N ARG A 279 -2.19 -4.03 -15.40
CA ARG A 279 -3.36 -3.45 -14.73
C ARG A 279 -3.08 -2.99 -13.29
N GLY A 280 -1.83 -3.05 -12.84
CA GLY A 280 -1.45 -2.69 -11.47
C GLY A 280 -1.87 -3.72 -10.42
N LEU A 281 -2.19 -4.96 -10.81
CA LEU A 281 -2.58 -6.04 -9.90
C LEU A 281 -1.40 -6.99 -9.63
N MET A 282 -1.62 -7.97 -8.76
CA MET A 282 -0.67 -9.08 -8.54
C MET A 282 -1.12 -10.32 -9.31
N ASN A 283 -0.17 -11.12 -9.77
CA ASN A 283 -0.46 -12.45 -10.29
C ASN A 283 -0.74 -13.39 -9.12
N LEU A 284 -1.84 -14.11 -9.20
CA LEU A 284 -2.19 -15.16 -8.25
C LEU A 284 -1.72 -16.51 -8.81
N ARG A 285 -0.96 -17.28 -8.03
CA ARG A 285 -0.52 -18.63 -8.41
C ARG A 285 -1.67 -19.61 -8.24
N GLU A 286 -2.05 -20.30 -9.31
CA GLU A 286 -3.05 -21.38 -9.29
C GLU A 286 -2.60 -22.52 -8.38
N ASN A 287 -3.50 -23.01 -7.54
CA ASN A 287 -3.25 -24.10 -6.58
C ASN A 287 -4.23 -25.28 -6.72
N GLY A 288 -5.13 -25.28 -7.73
CA GLY A 288 -6.16 -26.32 -7.94
C GLY A 288 -7.23 -26.48 -6.85
N GLU A 289 -6.89 -26.26 -5.58
CA GLU A 289 -7.73 -26.43 -4.39
C GLU A 289 -9.04 -25.63 -4.47
N TRP A 290 -9.00 -24.42 -5.04
CA TRP A 290 -10.19 -23.55 -5.12
C TRP A 290 -11.30 -24.13 -6.00
N ARG A 291 -10.98 -25.08 -6.89
CA ARG A 291 -11.95 -25.71 -7.80
C ARG A 291 -12.71 -26.86 -7.16
N THR A 292 -12.12 -27.48 -6.14
CA THR A 292 -12.61 -28.70 -5.49
C THR A 292 -13.05 -28.46 -4.05
N THR A 293 -12.79 -27.27 -3.51
CA THR A 293 -13.19 -26.91 -2.16
C THR A 293 -14.71 -26.91 -2.07
N TYR A 294 -15.20 -27.93 -1.37
CA TYR A 294 -16.47 -27.89 -0.68
C TYR A 294 -16.18 -27.30 0.69
N GLY A 295 -16.84 -26.20 1.07
CA GLY A 295 -16.88 -25.78 2.46
C GLY A 295 -17.20 -27.00 3.31
N LEU A 296 -16.24 -27.43 4.13
CA LEU A 296 -16.36 -28.64 4.92
C LEU A 296 -17.35 -28.37 6.06
N TYR A 297 -18.65 -28.40 5.76
CA TYR A 297 -19.70 -28.41 6.77
C TYR A 297 -20.62 -29.61 6.53
N SER A 298 -20.38 -30.66 7.30
CA SER A 298 -21.41 -31.65 7.59
C SER A 298 -22.53 -30.92 8.34
N SER A 299 -23.77 -31.20 8.00
CA SER A 299 -24.98 -30.62 8.57
C SER A 299 -25.23 -30.94 10.05
N ALA A 300 -24.22 -31.37 10.80
CA ALA A 300 -24.38 -31.89 12.15
C ALA A 300 -24.29 -30.81 13.25
N GLU A 301 -23.54 -29.73 13.07
CA GLU A 301 -23.36 -28.71 14.10
C GLU A 301 -23.25 -27.33 13.44
N TRP A 302 -24.24 -26.46 13.68
CA TRP A 302 -24.07 -25.03 13.50
C TRP A 302 -23.22 -24.54 14.68
N PRO A 303 -21.93 -24.19 14.51
CA PRO A 303 -21.15 -23.70 15.63
C PRO A 303 -21.73 -22.34 16.05
N ASP A 304 -21.95 -22.14 17.34
CA ASP A 304 -22.39 -20.86 17.91
C ASP A 304 -21.40 -19.71 17.61
N GLU A 305 -20.19 -20.02 17.16
CA GLU A 305 -19.15 -19.09 16.70
C GLU A 305 -18.74 -19.42 15.27
N PHE A 306 -19.32 -18.72 14.29
CA PHE A 306 -18.80 -18.71 12.92
C PHE A 306 -17.40 -18.09 12.91
N PRO A 307 -16.36 -18.72 12.33
CA PRO A 307 -15.13 -18.00 12.01
C PRO A 307 -15.49 -16.83 11.08
N ALA A 308 -15.35 -15.61 11.58
CA ALA A 308 -15.93 -14.40 10.99
C ALA A 308 -15.45 -14.06 9.55
N SER A 309 -14.52 -14.81 8.98
CA SER A 309 -13.84 -14.46 7.72
C SER A 309 -14.34 -15.17 6.46
N SER A 310 -14.71 -16.45 6.50
CA SER A 310 -14.73 -17.28 5.27
C SER A 310 -16.05 -17.32 4.48
N MET A 311 -17.13 -16.73 4.99
CA MET A 311 -18.44 -16.65 4.30
C MET A 311 -19.03 -15.25 4.28
N PHE A 312 -18.34 -14.32 4.92
CA PHE A 312 -18.96 -13.08 5.35
C PHE A 312 -19.37 -12.21 4.16
N ALA A 313 -18.53 -12.15 3.12
CA ALA A 313 -18.82 -11.40 1.92
C ALA A 313 -20.07 -11.92 1.20
N TYR A 314 -20.19 -13.25 1.06
CA TYR A 314 -21.35 -13.88 0.46
C TYR A 314 -22.64 -13.64 1.28
N GLU A 315 -22.62 -13.88 2.59
CA GLU A 315 -23.81 -13.73 3.43
C GLU A 315 -24.26 -12.27 3.54
N THR A 316 -23.32 -11.33 3.56
CA THR A 316 -23.64 -9.90 3.55
C THR A 316 -24.23 -9.46 2.24
N LEU A 317 -23.63 -9.88 1.13
CA LEU A 317 -24.16 -9.59 -0.19
C LEU A 317 -25.54 -10.22 -0.40
N ARG A 318 -25.74 -11.47 0.07
CA ARG A 318 -27.04 -12.15 0.06
C ARG A 318 -28.07 -11.38 0.87
N THR A 319 -27.74 -11.02 2.10
CA THR A 319 -28.66 -10.29 2.99
C THR A 319 -29.00 -8.91 2.44
N ALA A 320 -28.02 -8.21 1.86
CA ALA A 320 -28.23 -6.94 1.18
C ALA A 320 -29.10 -7.06 -0.08
N LEU A 321 -29.04 -8.19 -0.78
CA LEU A 321 -29.91 -8.46 -1.94
C LEU A 321 -31.34 -8.80 -1.52
N ASP A 322 -31.48 -9.60 -0.46
CA ASP A 322 -32.78 -9.96 0.11
C ASP A 322 -33.50 -8.71 0.66
N SER A 323 -32.77 -7.72 1.18
CA SER A 323 -33.36 -6.45 1.67
C SER A 323 -33.92 -5.54 0.58
N ILE A 324 -33.49 -5.71 -0.68
CA ILE A 324 -33.93 -4.87 -1.81
C ILE A 324 -34.88 -5.61 -2.76
N ASN A 325 -35.46 -6.74 -2.31
CA ASN A 325 -36.24 -7.66 -3.13
C ASN A 325 -35.53 -8.09 -4.43
N GLY A 326 -34.19 -8.06 -4.43
CA GLY A 326 -33.37 -8.41 -5.59
C GLY A 326 -33.43 -7.45 -6.78
N ILE A 327 -33.89 -6.21 -6.63
CA ILE A 327 -34.00 -5.23 -7.71
C ILE A 327 -33.00 -4.10 -7.52
N ILE A 328 -32.14 -3.89 -8.53
CA ILE A 328 -31.16 -2.81 -8.55
C ILE A 328 -31.43 -1.94 -9.77
N GLN A 329 -31.80 -0.69 -9.54
CA GLN A 329 -31.96 0.29 -10.60
C GLN A 329 -30.62 1.01 -10.84
N LEU A 330 -30.25 1.22 -12.11
CA LEU A 330 -29.05 1.96 -12.51
C LEU A 330 -29.46 3.26 -13.20
N PRO A 331 -30.08 4.20 -12.45
CA PRO A 331 -30.62 5.39 -13.06
C PRO A 331 -29.48 6.34 -13.45
N GLU A 332 -29.63 7.00 -14.60
CA GLU A 332 -28.67 7.98 -15.08
C GLU A 332 -28.77 9.33 -14.34
N LYS A 333 -29.95 9.61 -13.79
CA LYS A 333 -30.25 10.77 -12.93
C LYS A 333 -30.89 10.26 -11.66
N PHE A 334 -30.77 11.02 -10.58
CA PHE A 334 -31.53 10.72 -9.36
C PHE A 334 -33.03 10.58 -9.68
N GLN A 335 -33.59 9.41 -9.39
CA GLN A 335 -35.01 9.12 -9.53
C GLN A 335 -35.61 8.90 -8.13
N TRP A 336 -36.81 9.44 -7.93
CA TRP A 336 -37.62 9.20 -6.74
C TRP A 336 -38.33 7.84 -6.88
N SER A 337 -37.57 6.75 -6.92
CA SER A 337 -38.12 5.39 -6.90
C SER A 337 -38.09 4.84 -5.47
N ALA A 338 -39.09 4.04 -5.12
CA ALA A 338 -39.17 3.33 -3.84
C ALA A 338 -38.20 2.13 -3.74
N ASP A 339 -37.53 1.80 -4.85
CA ASP A 339 -36.57 0.69 -4.96
C ASP A 339 -35.12 1.16 -4.69
N ALA A 340 -34.24 0.23 -4.33
CA ALA A 340 -32.83 0.53 -4.08
C ALA A 340 -32.11 0.99 -5.36
N ASN A 341 -31.55 2.19 -5.29
CA ASN A 341 -30.78 2.78 -6.38
C ASN A 341 -29.30 2.42 -6.21
N LEU A 342 -28.70 1.82 -7.23
CA LEU A 342 -27.25 1.61 -7.24
C LEU A 342 -26.54 2.96 -7.15
N HIS A 343 -25.52 3.05 -6.30
CA HIS A 343 -24.73 4.25 -6.17
C HIS A 343 -24.14 4.62 -7.52
N ARG A 344 -24.16 5.92 -7.83
CA ARG A 344 -23.75 6.45 -9.13
C ARG A 344 -22.38 5.99 -9.60
N ALA A 345 -21.44 5.87 -8.66
CA ALA A 345 -20.08 5.38 -8.92
C ALA A 345 -20.07 3.99 -9.58
N GLN A 346 -20.86 3.06 -9.04
CA GLN A 346 -20.94 1.68 -9.53
C GLN A 346 -21.79 1.60 -10.81
N SER A 347 -22.87 2.40 -10.89
CA SER A 347 -23.73 2.40 -12.07
C SER A 347 -23.04 2.91 -13.32
N GLU A 348 -22.14 3.89 -13.17
CA GLU A 348 -21.33 4.39 -14.28
C GLU A 348 -20.23 3.41 -14.71
N ILE A 349 -19.57 2.72 -13.77
CA ILE A 349 -18.63 1.63 -14.11
C ILE A 349 -19.35 0.57 -14.95
N PHE A 350 -20.50 0.09 -14.49
CA PHE A 350 -21.27 -0.93 -15.20
C PHE A 350 -21.69 -0.46 -16.59
N ARG A 351 -22.19 0.78 -16.70
CA ARG A 351 -22.68 1.36 -17.95
C ARG A 351 -21.55 1.58 -18.96
N ASP A 352 -20.43 2.14 -18.52
CA ASP A 352 -19.27 2.41 -19.39
C ASP A 352 -18.71 1.07 -19.95
N ILE A 353 -18.58 0.03 -19.11
CA ILE A 353 -18.17 -1.31 -19.56
C ILE A 353 -19.15 -1.87 -20.60
N LEU A 354 -20.45 -1.78 -20.32
CA LEU A 354 -21.47 -2.34 -21.23
C LEU A 354 -21.51 -1.59 -22.58
N GLN A 355 -21.30 -0.27 -22.57
CA GLN A 355 -21.23 0.55 -23.78
C GLN A 355 -19.99 0.24 -24.62
N ASP A 356 -18.84 0.09 -23.96
CA ASP A 356 -17.55 -0.12 -24.65
C ASP A 356 -17.37 -1.56 -25.15
N THR A 357 -17.83 -2.55 -24.38
CA THR A 357 -17.58 -3.97 -24.66
C THR A 357 -18.77 -4.72 -25.23
N ARG A 358 -19.99 -4.19 -25.06
CA ARG A 358 -21.25 -4.90 -25.34
C ARG A 358 -21.35 -6.27 -24.65
N ASN A 359 -20.57 -6.48 -23.59
CA ASN A 359 -20.49 -7.72 -22.85
C ASN A 359 -21.14 -7.57 -21.46
N PRO A 360 -22.40 -8.04 -21.28
CA PRO A 360 -23.07 -7.95 -19.99
C PRO A 360 -22.41 -8.80 -18.90
N ALA A 361 -21.75 -9.91 -19.26
CA ALA A 361 -21.07 -10.77 -18.30
C ALA A 361 -19.88 -10.05 -17.67
N LEU A 362 -19.11 -9.33 -18.48
CA LEU A 362 -17.96 -8.55 -18.03
C LEU A 362 -18.37 -7.36 -17.15
N ALA A 363 -19.45 -6.65 -17.54
CA ALA A 363 -20.02 -5.57 -16.74
C ALA A 363 -20.50 -6.06 -15.36
N LEU A 364 -21.19 -7.22 -15.33
CA LEU A 364 -21.68 -7.81 -14.10
C LEU A 364 -20.53 -8.34 -13.21
N GLN A 365 -19.52 -8.98 -13.82
CA GLN A 365 -18.30 -9.41 -13.13
C GLN A 365 -17.61 -8.23 -12.42
N ALA A 366 -17.45 -7.11 -13.12
CA ALA A 366 -16.85 -5.90 -12.58
C ALA A 366 -17.65 -5.34 -11.40
N LEU A 367 -18.97 -5.20 -11.56
CA LEU A 367 -19.86 -4.70 -10.51
C LEU A 367 -19.77 -5.52 -9.23
N PHE A 368 -19.90 -6.85 -9.32
CA PHE A 368 -19.85 -7.71 -8.14
C PHE A 368 -18.47 -7.77 -7.50
N THR A 369 -17.40 -7.62 -8.28
CA THR A 369 -16.06 -7.55 -7.72
C THR A 369 -15.89 -6.32 -6.83
N VAL A 370 -16.34 -5.16 -7.32
CA VAL A 370 -16.29 -3.91 -6.54
C VAL A 370 -17.13 -4.04 -5.26
N LEU A 371 -18.30 -4.67 -5.33
CA LEU A 371 -19.15 -4.88 -4.16
C LEU A 371 -18.51 -5.83 -3.13
N ILE A 372 -17.96 -6.96 -3.59
CA ILE A 372 -17.28 -7.92 -2.70
C ILE A 372 -16.06 -7.28 -2.05
N GLU A 373 -15.29 -6.49 -2.81
CA GLU A 373 -14.14 -5.74 -2.31
C GLU A 373 -14.54 -4.72 -1.24
N MET A 374 -15.61 -3.95 -1.48
CA MET A 374 -16.16 -3.02 -0.49
C MET A 374 -16.56 -3.75 0.80
N ILE A 375 -17.27 -4.88 0.68
CA ILE A 375 -17.68 -5.68 1.85
C ILE A 375 -16.45 -6.23 2.58
N TYR A 376 -15.49 -6.80 1.85
CA TYR A 376 -14.29 -7.39 2.44
C TYR A 376 -13.53 -6.38 3.31
N TYR A 377 -13.25 -5.18 2.78
CA TYR A 377 -12.47 -4.18 3.52
C TYR A 377 -13.27 -3.43 4.60
N GLU A 378 -14.59 -3.37 4.49
CA GLU A 378 -15.45 -2.89 5.58
C GLU A 378 -15.39 -3.83 6.78
N TRP A 379 -15.36 -5.14 6.53
CA TRP A 379 -15.41 -6.17 7.57
C TRP A 379 -14.07 -6.69 8.04
N LEU A 380 -12.99 -6.39 7.31
CA LEU A 380 -11.62 -6.77 7.68
C LEU A 380 -11.26 -6.51 9.16
N PRO A 381 -11.68 -5.40 9.82
CA PRO A 381 -11.38 -5.18 11.24
C PRO A 381 -12.07 -6.13 12.23
N VAL A 382 -13.10 -6.86 11.80
CA VAL A 382 -13.88 -7.79 12.63
C VAL A 382 -13.38 -9.23 12.49
N PHE A 383 -12.51 -9.50 11.51
CA PHE A 383 -11.93 -10.83 11.34
C PHE A 383 -11.01 -11.17 12.52
N THR A 384 -11.31 -12.29 13.18
CA THR A 384 -10.62 -12.76 14.39
C THR A 384 -9.64 -13.90 14.13
N VAL A 385 -9.59 -14.43 12.91
CA VAL A 385 -8.71 -15.53 12.53
C VAL A 385 -7.31 -14.97 12.28
N GLU A 386 -6.36 -15.37 13.11
CA GLU A 386 -4.93 -15.06 12.97
C GLU A 386 -4.20 -16.28 12.39
N ASP A 387 -3.27 -16.01 11.47
CA ASP A 387 -2.42 -17.04 10.84
C ASP A 387 -1.12 -16.39 10.35
N ASP A 388 -0.09 -17.21 10.15
CA ASP A 388 1.22 -16.75 9.72
C ASP A 388 1.22 -16.41 8.22
N CYS A 389 1.79 -15.26 7.86
CA CYS A 389 1.98 -14.87 6.47
C CYS A 389 3.39 -14.34 6.21
N THR A 390 3.88 -14.54 4.98
CA THR A 390 5.12 -13.98 4.47
C THR A 390 4.80 -12.87 3.49
N ILE A 391 5.34 -11.68 3.75
CA ILE A 391 5.13 -10.48 2.93
C ILE A 391 6.48 -10.01 2.37
N LEU A 392 6.52 -9.77 1.07
CA LEU A 392 7.61 -9.07 0.40
C LEU A 392 7.06 -7.72 -0.07
N ALA A 393 7.59 -6.63 0.47
CA ALA A 393 7.15 -5.27 0.14
C ALA A 393 8.34 -4.34 -0.12
N SER A 394 8.11 -3.33 -0.96
CA SER A 394 9.08 -2.27 -1.22
C SER A 394 9.12 -1.29 -0.04
N LEU A 395 10.31 -0.97 0.43
CA LEU A 395 10.51 0.03 1.48
C LEU A 395 10.99 1.34 0.86
N LYS A 396 10.34 2.45 1.21
CA LYS A 396 10.85 3.78 0.91
C LYS A 396 11.99 4.08 1.90
N VAL A 397 13.22 4.08 1.41
CA VAL A 397 14.40 4.44 2.20
C VAL A 397 14.92 5.80 1.75
N LEU A 398 15.29 6.65 2.70
CA LEU A 398 15.95 7.92 2.41
C LEU A 398 17.36 7.64 1.85
N GLY A 399 17.52 7.83 0.54
CA GLY A 399 18.82 7.80 -0.12
C GLY A 399 19.43 9.21 -0.25
N PRO A 400 20.75 9.38 -0.16
CA PRO A 400 21.39 10.67 -0.39
C PRO A 400 21.24 11.09 -1.87
N VAL A 401 20.35 12.05 -2.13
CA VAL A 401 20.09 12.58 -3.49
C VAL A 401 21.20 13.53 -3.94
N ARG A 402 21.85 14.22 -3.00
CA ARG A 402 22.92 15.20 -3.28
C ARG A 402 24.16 14.87 -2.47
N TRP A 403 25.27 14.70 -3.18
CA TRP A 403 26.59 14.43 -2.59
C TRP A 403 27.35 15.71 -2.22
N THR A 404 26.78 16.89 -2.47
CA THR A 404 27.46 18.18 -2.26
C THR A 404 27.89 18.38 -0.81
N GLY A 405 27.00 18.10 0.16
CA GLY A 405 27.34 18.18 1.58
C GLY A 405 28.47 17.22 1.97
N PHE A 406 28.40 15.98 1.48
CA PHE A 406 29.45 14.99 1.71
C PHE A 406 30.80 15.42 1.12
N ILE A 407 30.82 15.93 -0.11
CA ILE A 407 32.05 16.41 -0.77
C ILE A 407 32.66 17.59 0.00
N VAL A 408 31.85 18.54 0.46
CA VAL A 408 32.33 19.68 1.25
C VAL A 408 32.98 19.21 2.55
N VAL A 409 32.30 18.34 3.31
CA VAL A 409 32.84 17.80 4.57
C VAL A 409 34.10 16.97 4.33
N ALA A 410 34.09 16.09 3.34
CA ALA A 410 35.25 15.26 3.00
C ALA A 410 36.45 16.12 2.58
N SER A 411 36.23 17.16 1.77
CA SER A 411 37.30 18.09 1.36
C SER A 411 37.88 18.85 2.55
N ASN A 412 37.05 19.29 3.49
CA ASN A 412 37.48 19.98 4.70
C ASN A 412 38.33 19.05 5.60
N CYS A 413 37.88 17.80 5.79
CA CYS A 413 38.65 16.79 6.52
C CYS A 413 40.02 16.53 5.87
N VAL A 414 40.08 16.41 4.53
CA VAL A 414 41.36 16.23 3.81
C VAL A 414 42.26 17.44 4.00
N VAL A 415 41.73 18.66 3.88
CA VAL A 415 42.50 19.88 4.11
C VAL A 415 43.04 19.93 5.54
N HIS A 416 42.24 19.59 6.54
CA HIS A 416 42.68 19.54 7.94
C HIS A 416 43.80 18.51 8.16
N ILE A 417 43.68 17.32 7.58
CA ILE A 417 44.73 16.30 7.69
C ILE A 417 46.02 16.80 7.04
N VAL A 418 45.95 17.40 5.86
CA VAL A 418 47.13 17.96 5.17
C VAL A 418 47.77 19.06 5.99
N LEU A 419 46.99 20.02 6.52
CA LEU A 419 47.49 21.09 7.36
C LEU A 419 48.14 20.56 8.64
N PHE A 420 47.51 19.59 9.30
CA PHE A 420 48.08 18.95 10.49
C PHE A 420 49.39 18.23 10.16
N SER A 421 49.46 17.48 9.06
CA SER A 421 50.68 16.83 8.61
C SER A 421 51.80 17.83 8.28
N ILE A 422 51.47 18.96 7.64
CA ILE A 422 52.44 20.02 7.35
C ILE A 422 52.97 20.62 8.65
N ILE A 423 52.10 20.97 9.59
CA ILE A 423 52.50 21.54 10.89
C ILE A 423 53.35 20.53 11.66
N ALA A 424 52.95 19.26 11.72
CA ALA A 424 53.72 18.20 12.37
C ALA A 424 55.10 18.00 11.71
N PHE A 425 55.17 18.05 10.37
CA PHE A 425 56.44 17.95 9.64
C PHE A 425 57.35 19.15 9.87
N ILE A 426 56.80 20.38 9.84
CA ILE A 426 57.54 21.60 10.14
C ILE A 426 58.03 21.56 11.59
N PHE A 427 57.18 21.15 12.53
CA PHE A 427 57.55 20.97 13.93
C PHE A 427 58.71 19.99 14.00
N TYR A 428 58.56 18.75 13.51
CA TYR A 428 59.62 17.74 13.49
C TYR A 428 60.95 18.21 12.88
N LYS A 429 60.92 19.00 11.80
CA LYS A 429 62.13 19.52 11.15
C LYS A 429 62.74 20.75 11.82
N ARG A 430 61.92 21.63 12.41
CA ARG A 430 62.37 22.90 13.00
C ARG A 430 62.54 22.86 14.52
N THR A 431 62.05 21.84 15.23
CA THR A 431 62.25 21.70 16.69
C THR A 431 63.63 21.20 17.11
N SER A 432 64.68 21.52 16.35
CA SER A 432 66.04 21.57 16.92
C SER A 432 66.21 22.66 17.98
N ILE A 433 65.22 23.57 18.12
CA ILE A 433 65.19 24.69 19.08
C ILE A 433 63.87 24.68 19.88
N SER A 434 63.32 23.50 20.20
CA SER A 434 62.24 23.45 21.19
C SER A 434 62.87 23.49 22.58
N LEU A 435 62.66 24.59 23.31
CA LEU A 435 63.02 24.78 24.73
C LEU A 435 62.36 23.76 25.70
N LEU A 436 61.77 22.68 25.18
CA LEU A 436 61.28 21.55 25.95
C LEU A 436 62.47 20.65 26.32
N GLY A 437 63.35 21.18 27.20
CA GLY A 437 64.53 20.48 27.69
C GLY A 437 65.74 21.35 28.04
N SER A 438 65.70 22.68 27.86
CA SER A 438 66.87 23.53 28.18
C SER A 438 67.09 23.58 29.69
N PHE A 439 68.16 22.95 30.18
CA PHE A 439 68.51 22.91 31.60
C PHE A 439 68.71 24.31 32.20
N TRP A 440 69.06 25.31 31.37
CA TRP A 440 69.31 26.69 31.78
C TRP A 440 68.08 27.42 32.31
N SER A 441 66.87 27.07 31.90
CA SER A 441 65.65 27.67 32.47
C SER A 441 65.48 27.29 33.94
N ALA A 442 65.80 26.05 34.31
CA ALA A 442 65.84 25.60 35.69
C ALA A 442 67.05 26.17 36.46
N ALA A 443 68.23 26.23 35.84
CA ALA A 443 69.42 26.82 36.47
C ALA A 443 69.29 28.33 36.74
N SER A 444 68.53 29.05 35.90
CA SER A 444 68.27 30.49 36.08
C SER A 444 67.47 30.83 37.35
N GLN A 445 66.79 29.85 37.94
CA GLN A 445 66.03 30.05 39.18
C GLN A 445 66.91 30.09 40.43
N VAL A 446 68.18 29.68 40.31
CA VAL A 446 69.09 29.47 41.46
C VAL A 446 70.32 30.40 41.35
N ILE A 447 70.23 31.49 40.58
CA ILE A 447 71.34 32.40 40.30
C ILE A 447 71.79 33.15 41.56
N SER A 448 73.10 33.25 41.74
CA SER A 448 73.75 34.16 42.69
C SER A 448 74.55 35.25 41.97
N PRO A 449 74.97 36.34 42.65
CA PRO A 449 75.80 37.39 42.05
C PRO A 449 77.09 36.85 41.40
N ASP A 450 77.64 35.74 41.93
CA ASP A 450 78.87 35.12 41.44
C ASP A 450 78.65 34.32 40.14
N THR A 451 77.44 33.83 39.91
CA THR A 451 77.08 32.99 38.74
C THR A 451 76.28 33.76 37.68
N PHE A 452 75.82 34.97 38.01
CA PHE A 452 74.97 35.81 37.16
C PHE A 452 75.57 36.08 35.77
N LYS A 453 76.87 36.42 35.69
CA LYS A 453 77.53 36.76 34.41
C LYS A 453 77.58 35.62 33.39
N ILE A 454 77.56 34.37 33.87
CA ILE A 454 77.54 33.19 33.00
C ILE A 454 76.12 32.95 32.49
N VAL A 455 75.13 33.09 33.36
CA VAL A 455 73.72 32.84 33.01
C VAL A 455 73.15 33.94 32.11
N GLU A 456 73.56 35.20 32.30
CA GLU A 456 73.18 36.32 31.43
C GLU A 456 73.61 36.08 29.98
N ASN A 457 74.88 35.70 29.77
CA ASN A 457 75.38 35.34 28.44
C ASN A 457 74.80 34.03 27.89
N ALA A 458 74.43 33.08 28.75
CA ALA A 458 73.91 31.78 28.33
C ALA A 458 72.43 31.79 27.94
N SER A 459 71.68 32.84 28.26
CA SER A 459 70.23 32.93 28.04
C SER A 459 69.81 32.82 26.56
N GLU A 460 70.69 33.17 25.63
CA GLU A 460 70.46 33.09 24.19
C GLU A 460 71.27 31.98 23.49
N MET A 461 71.96 31.12 24.26
CA MET A 461 72.89 30.13 23.73
C MET A 461 72.32 28.70 23.86
N THR A 462 72.61 27.82 22.89
CA THR A 462 72.29 26.39 23.02
C THR A 462 73.21 25.71 24.04
N ASP A 463 72.79 24.60 24.65
CA ASP A 463 73.59 23.85 25.63
C ASP A 463 75.02 23.53 25.12
N SER A 464 75.14 23.24 23.82
CA SER A 464 76.43 22.95 23.16
C SER A 464 77.35 24.16 23.01
N GLU A 465 76.78 25.37 22.95
CA GLU A 465 77.51 26.63 22.85
C GLU A 465 77.94 27.11 24.23
N VAL A 466 77.10 26.92 25.26
CA VAL A 466 77.46 27.22 26.65
C VAL A 466 78.62 26.34 27.12
N LEU A 467 78.60 25.03 26.80
CA LEU A 467 79.74 24.14 27.11
C LEU A 467 81.04 24.62 26.44
N ARG A 468 80.96 25.08 25.19
CA ARG A 468 82.12 25.64 24.46
C ARG A 468 82.63 26.94 25.09
N ALA A 469 81.73 27.81 25.57
CA ALA A 469 82.10 29.04 26.27
C ALA A 469 82.77 28.76 27.64
N LEU A 470 82.24 27.81 28.41
CA LEU A 470 82.81 27.39 29.71
C LEU A 470 84.19 26.72 29.55
N ARG A 471 84.40 25.97 28.46
CA ARG A 471 85.72 25.42 28.11
C ARG A 471 86.71 26.50 27.71
N ARG A 472 86.28 27.57 27.03
CA ARG A 472 87.14 28.70 26.66
C ARG A 472 87.62 29.52 27.86
N ASN A 473 86.77 29.70 28.87
CA ASN A 473 87.10 30.51 30.05
C ASN A 473 87.74 29.69 31.20
N ASP A 474 88.05 28.41 30.98
CA ASP A 474 88.57 27.44 31.98
C ASP A 474 87.66 27.24 33.22
N ASP A 475 86.44 27.78 33.19
CA ASP A 475 85.43 27.69 34.26
C ASP A 475 84.76 26.31 34.34
N HIS A 476 84.92 25.46 33.32
CA HIS A 476 84.41 24.07 33.32
C HIS A 476 84.98 23.18 34.45
N LYS A 477 86.08 23.60 35.10
CA LYS A 477 86.73 22.87 36.21
C LYS A 477 86.24 23.29 37.60
N ARG A 478 85.40 24.33 37.70
CA ARG A 478 84.93 24.86 38.99
C ARG A 478 83.62 24.18 39.40
N SER A 479 83.59 23.59 40.60
CA SER A 479 82.36 23.05 41.19
C SER A 479 81.49 24.20 41.71
N VAL A 480 80.19 24.12 41.41
CA VAL A 480 79.18 25.04 41.92
C VAL A 480 78.24 24.24 42.82
N ARG A 481 77.98 24.75 44.02
CA ARG A 481 77.09 24.15 45.01
C ARG A 481 75.82 24.97 45.13
N VAL A 482 74.67 24.29 45.14
CA VAL A 482 73.39 24.91 45.52
C VAL A 482 73.29 24.95 47.04
N CYS A 483 73.21 26.16 47.59
CA CYS A 483 73.04 26.43 49.01
C CYS A 483 71.65 27.03 49.25
N TYR A 484 70.98 26.63 50.32
CA TYR A 484 69.72 27.24 50.75
C TYR A 484 70.04 28.30 51.82
N LEU A 485 69.60 29.54 51.58
CA LEU A 485 69.75 30.65 52.52
C LEU A 485 68.46 30.79 53.33
N ALA A 486 68.51 30.37 54.59
CA ALA A 486 67.35 30.42 55.50
C ALA A 486 66.82 31.84 55.72
N ASP A 487 67.69 32.86 55.65
CA ASP A 487 67.30 34.26 55.87
C ASP A 487 66.55 34.90 54.69
N ALA A 488 66.68 34.34 53.49
CA ALA A 488 66.12 34.90 52.25
C ALA A 488 65.09 33.98 51.56
N ASP A 489 64.77 32.84 52.21
CA ASP A 489 63.91 31.75 51.72
C ASP A 489 64.12 31.43 50.23
N ARG A 490 65.40 31.34 49.82
CA ARG A 490 65.78 31.03 48.43
C ARG A 490 67.01 30.14 48.35
N SER A 491 67.11 29.41 47.26
CA SER A 491 68.30 28.65 46.89
C SER A 491 69.20 29.49 45.97
N GLU A 492 70.51 29.46 46.21
CA GLU A 492 71.54 30.15 45.41
C GLU A 492 72.69 29.20 45.07
N ALA A 493 73.24 29.33 43.86
CA ALA A 493 74.38 28.55 43.38
C ALA A 493 75.69 29.33 43.62
N ARG A 494 76.64 28.80 44.41
CA ARG A 494 77.94 29.45 44.70
C ARG A 494 79.13 28.55 44.35
N TYR A 495 80.25 29.16 43.98
CA TYR A 495 81.51 28.45 43.74
C TYR A 495 82.06 27.85 45.04
N GLU A 496 82.66 26.66 44.94
CA GLU A 496 83.35 26.04 46.05
C GLU A 496 84.69 26.73 46.33
N ALA A 497 84.92 27.18 47.56
CA ALA A 497 86.21 27.74 47.97
C ALA A 497 87.25 26.63 48.13
N ASN A 498 88.41 26.77 47.47
CA ASN A 498 89.54 25.86 47.63
C ASN A 498 90.12 25.98 49.05
N THR A 499 89.66 25.14 49.98
CA THR A 499 90.29 24.97 51.29
C THR A 499 90.50 23.49 51.61
N VAL A 500 91.78 23.15 51.81
CA VAL A 500 92.33 21.87 52.31
C VAL A 500 91.58 21.41 53.59
N PRO A 501 91.33 20.10 53.80
CA PRO A 501 90.42 19.65 54.85
C PRO A 501 91.06 19.73 56.22
N ASP A 502 90.47 20.50 57.13
CA ASP A 502 90.73 20.39 58.56
C ASP A 502 89.50 19.83 59.28
N ARG A 503 89.69 18.74 60.04
CA ARG A 503 88.64 18.15 60.88
C ARG A 503 88.47 19.03 62.11
N PRO A 504 87.24 19.23 62.59
CA PRO A 504 86.97 18.62 63.90
C PRO A 504 85.54 18.13 64.17
N ARG A 505 85.54 17.16 65.09
CA ARG A 505 84.58 16.76 66.14
C ARG A 505 83.09 16.53 65.83
N ARG A 506 82.72 15.29 66.16
CA ARG A 506 81.38 14.77 66.45
C ARG A 506 80.57 15.76 67.31
N ASP A 507 79.41 16.12 66.80
CA ASP A 507 78.17 16.10 67.59
C ASP A 507 77.04 15.52 66.74
N LYS A 508 76.26 14.65 67.39
CA LYS A 508 75.16 13.88 66.80
C LYS A 508 73.95 14.79 66.65
N PHE A 509 73.51 15.07 65.43
CA PHE A 509 72.09 15.14 65.10
C PHE A 509 71.92 14.73 63.63
N TYR A 510 71.16 13.65 63.44
CA TYR A 510 70.87 13.04 62.15
C TYR A 510 69.83 13.92 61.44
N GLU A 511 70.23 14.70 60.45
CA GLU A 511 69.30 15.24 59.46
C GLU A 511 69.80 14.89 58.07
N ARG A 512 68.99 14.08 57.39
CA ARG A 512 69.34 13.31 56.20
C ARG A 512 69.09 14.17 54.96
N SER A 513 69.91 15.20 54.72
CA SER A 513 69.92 15.88 53.43
C SER A 513 70.83 15.12 52.46
N ARG A 514 70.24 14.60 51.38
CA ARG A 514 70.98 13.99 50.27
C ARG A 514 71.88 15.07 49.65
N ARG A 515 73.19 14.95 49.87
CA ARG A 515 74.20 15.77 49.19
C ARG A 515 74.33 15.27 47.75
N SER A 516 73.80 16.04 46.80
CA SER A 516 74.02 15.79 45.38
C SER A 516 75.10 16.74 44.88
N TYR A 517 76.27 16.19 44.56
CA TYR A 517 77.37 16.91 43.92
C TYR A 517 77.18 16.86 42.41
N PHE A 518 77.30 18.00 41.74
CA PHE A 518 77.31 18.06 40.28
C PHE A 518 78.56 18.81 39.83
N SER A 519 79.41 18.15 39.05
CA SER A 519 80.39 18.86 38.23
C SER A 519 79.64 19.52 37.08
N VAL A 520 79.99 20.77 36.74
CA VAL A 520 79.39 21.50 35.61
C VAL A 520 79.70 20.79 34.27
N SER A 521 80.75 19.96 34.21
CA SER A 521 81.05 19.10 33.05
C SER A 521 80.11 17.90 32.91
N ASP A 522 79.73 17.29 34.04
CA ASP A 522 79.08 15.97 34.04
C ASP A 522 77.60 16.05 33.66
N THR A 523 76.96 17.20 33.89
CA THR A 523 75.57 17.46 33.49
C THR A 523 75.41 17.69 31.99
N ALA A 524 76.43 18.24 31.32
CA ALA A 524 76.39 18.51 29.89
C ALA A 524 76.89 17.34 29.02
N GLU A 525 77.75 16.47 29.57
CA GLU A 525 78.24 15.27 28.86
C GLU A 525 77.24 14.10 28.90
N LEU A 526 76.40 14.01 29.94
CA LEU A 526 75.35 12.99 30.07
C LEU A 526 74.29 13.08 28.94
N HIS A 527 74.02 14.28 28.41
CA HIS A 527 72.99 14.49 27.39
C HIS A 527 73.49 14.25 25.95
N HIS A 528 74.81 14.36 25.70
CA HIS A 528 75.38 14.00 24.40
C HIS A 528 75.30 12.48 24.14
N GLN A 529 75.26 11.65 25.19
CA GLN A 529 75.06 10.20 25.03
C GLN A 529 73.59 9.78 24.84
N ILE A 530 72.62 10.54 25.38
CA ILE A 530 71.20 10.19 25.26
C ILE A 530 70.61 10.59 23.88
N GLY A 531 71.24 11.54 23.17
CA GLY A 531 70.87 11.94 21.81
C GLY A 531 71.28 10.98 20.67
N ARG A 532 71.86 9.81 20.97
CA ARG A 532 72.25 8.77 19.99
C ARG A 532 71.43 7.47 20.10
N PHE A 533 70.13 7.57 20.41
CA PHE A 533 69.21 6.44 20.22
C PHE A 533 68.54 6.54 18.84
N HIS A 534 68.96 5.66 17.93
CA HIS A 534 68.32 5.39 16.63
C HIS A 534 66.93 4.76 16.83
N PRO A 535 65.90 5.17 16.07
CA PRO A 535 64.64 4.44 16.00
C PRO A 535 64.67 3.39 14.88
N HIS A 536 64.24 2.17 15.22
CA HIS A 536 63.65 1.20 14.29
C HIS A 536 62.20 1.58 14.01
#